data_AF-A0A832U9S5-F1
#
_entry.id   AF-A0A832U9S5-F1
#
_cell.length_a   1.000
_cell.length_b   1.000
_cell.length_c   1.000
_cell.angle_alpha   90.00
_cell.angle_beta   90.00
_cell.angle_gamma   90.00
#
_symmetry.space_group_name_H-M   'P 1'
#
loop_
_entity.id
_entity.type
_entity.pdbx_description
1 polymer ?
#
loop_
_entity_poly.entity_id
_entity_poly.type
_entity_poly.pdbx_seq_one_letter_code
_entity_poly.pdbx_strand_id
1 'polypeptide(L)'
;MLGDIVSYYHIFDKNQRYIVTHRVVKVVDEGYITQGDAYDEPDGYTVAPEDLVGTLFLKIPFIGTLVHVASTKKGFLALVIFPAVILIMQEVSEIIEQIKER
;
A
#
# COMPACT_ATOMS: atom_id res chain seq x y z
N MET A 1 -15.44 -4.79 -12.91
CA MET A 1 -15.59 -4.61 -14.37
C MET A 1 -15.75 -3.14 -14.72
N LEU A 2 -16.76 -2.42 -14.25
CA LEU A 2 -16.75 -0.95 -14.32
C LEU A 2 -16.44 -0.39 -12.94
N GLY A 3 -15.48 0.52 -12.82
CA GLY A 3 -15.06 1.13 -11.55
C GLY A 3 -14.09 0.31 -10.71
N ASP A 4 -13.86 -0.97 -11.05
CA ASP A 4 -12.87 -1.81 -10.38
C ASP A 4 -11.46 -1.32 -10.65
N ILE A 5 -10.58 -1.48 -9.65
CA ILE A 5 -9.14 -1.33 -9.82
C ILE A 5 -8.58 -2.70 -10.22
N VAL A 6 -7.88 -2.74 -11.35
CA VAL A 6 -7.35 -3.97 -11.93
C VAL A 6 -5.85 -3.83 -12.15
N SER A 7 -5.13 -4.93 -11.96
CA SER A 7 -3.74 -5.04 -12.37
C SER A 7 -3.65 -5.88 -13.64
N TYR A 8 -2.90 -5.42 -14.62
CA TYR A 8 -2.75 -6.08 -15.92
C TYR A 8 -1.34 -5.93 -16.46
N TYR A 9 -0.97 -6.80 -17.37
CA TYR A 9 0.29 -6.70 -18.08
C TYR A 9 0.19 -5.73 -19.26
N HIS A 10 1.20 -4.87 -19.42
CA HIS A 10 1.31 -4.00 -20.58
C HIS A 10 2.75 -3.83 -21.03
N ILE A 11 2.95 -3.63 -22.33
CA ILE A 11 4.26 -3.43 -22.95
C ILE A 11 4.32 -2.00 -23.48
N PHE A 12 5.01 -1.11 -22.76
CA PHE A 12 5.21 0.27 -23.19
C PHE A 12 6.34 0.38 -24.23
N ASP A 13 7.41 -0.37 -24.03
CA ASP A 13 8.58 -0.43 -24.92
C ASP A 13 8.89 -1.87 -25.31
N LYS A 14 9.48 -2.08 -26.48
CA LYS A 14 9.64 -3.39 -27.15
C LYS A 14 10.27 -4.52 -26.31
N ASN A 15 10.92 -4.22 -25.19
CA ASN A 15 11.63 -5.20 -24.37
C ASN A 15 11.16 -5.30 -22.91
N GLN A 16 10.15 -4.54 -22.48
CA GLN A 16 9.76 -4.56 -21.07
C GLN A 16 8.25 -4.68 -20.87
N ARG A 17 7.88 -5.80 -20.24
CA ARG A 17 6.53 -6.05 -19.74
C ARG A 17 6.42 -5.48 -18.33
N TYR A 18 5.44 -4.63 -18.11
CA TYR A 18 5.13 -4.02 -16.82
C TYR A 18 3.80 -4.54 -16.30
N ILE A 19 3.65 -4.51 -14.98
CA ILE A 19 2.34 -4.65 -14.34
C ILE A 19 1.85 -3.25 -14.04
N VAL A 20 0.72 -2.88 -14.65
CA VAL A 20 0.05 -1.59 -14.48
C VAL A 20 -1.18 -1.81 -13.63
N THR A 21 -1.52 -0.86 -12.76
CA THR A 21 -2.72 -0.93 -11.91
C THR A 21 -3.54 0.32 -12.06
N HIS A 22 -4.69 0.21 -12.71
CA HIS A 22 -5.59 1.33 -13.04
C HIS A 22 -7.05 0.97 -12.79
N ARG A 23 -7.93 1.97 -12.83
CA ARG A 23 -9.37 1.78 -12.70
C ARG A 23 -10.00 1.56 -14.06
N VAL A 24 -10.89 0.57 -14.19
CA VAL A 24 -11.67 0.40 -15.42
C VAL A 24 -12.73 1.48 -15.50
N VAL A 25 -12.66 2.30 -16.54
CA VAL A 25 -13.59 3.41 -16.79
C VAL A 25 -14.58 3.11 -17.91
N LYS A 26 -14.30 2.09 -18.72
CA LYS A 26 -15.24 1.59 -19.74
C LYS A 26 -15.00 0.11 -20.02
N VAL A 27 -16.09 -0.62 -20.30
CA VAL A 27 -16.05 -2.00 -20.80
C VAL A 27 -16.51 -1.98 -22.25
N VAL A 28 -15.75 -2.63 -23.14
CA VAL A 28 -16.03 -2.78 -24.57
C VAL A 28 -15.93 -4.25 -24.95
N ASP A 29 -16.36 -4.62 -26.15
CA ASP A 29 -16.37 -6.01 -26.59
C ASP A 29 -14.95 -6.62 -26.62
N GLU A 30 -13.93 -5.81 -26.95
CA GLU A 30 -12.54 -6.23 -26.99
C GLU A 30 -11.83 -6.26 -25.62
N GLY A 31 -12.47 -5.77 -24.55
CA GLY A 31 -11.88 -5.75 -23.21
C GLY A 31 -12.19 -4.49 -22.40
N TYR A 32 -11.17 -3.93 -21.77
CA TYR A 32 -11.32 -2.88 -20.75
C TYR A 32 -10.52 -1.64 -21.10
N ILE A 33 -11.15 -0.46 -20.98
CA ILE A 33 -10.44 0.82 -21.01
C ILE A 33 -10.19 1.23 -19.56
N THR A 34 -8.92 1.46 -19.24
CA THR A 34 -8.46 1.81 -17.90
C THR A 34 -8.03 3.27 -17.82
N GLN A 35 -7.97 3.80 -16.60
CA GLN A 35 -7.50 5.15 -16.31
C GLN A 35 -6.81 5.17 -14.94
N GLY A 36 -5.68 5.85 -14.86
CA GLY A 36 -5.03 6.13 -13.58
C GLY A 36 -5.84 7.13 -12.76
N ASP A 37 -6.04 6.86 -11.47
CA ASP A 37 -6.89 7.68 -10.58
C ASP A 37 -6.44 9.15 -10.44
N ALA A 38 -5.18 9.46 -10.78
CA ALA A 38 -4.59 10.79 -10.70
C ALA A 38 -4.44 11.48 -12.08
N TYR A 39 -4.88 10.84 -13.16
CA TYR A 39 -4.78 11.36 -14.52
C TYR A 39 -6.19 11.58 -15.09
N ASP A 40 -6.37 12.65 -15.85
CA ASP A 40 -7.72 13.08 -16.28
C ASP A 40 -8.23 12.35 -17.53
N GLU A 41 -7.34 11.71 -18.29
CA GLU A 41 -7.68 11.02 -19.54
C GLU A 41 -7.57 9.49 -19.40
N PRO A 42 -8.43 8.71 -20.09
CA PRO A 42 -8.26 7.26 -20.17
C PRO A 42 -6.99 6.86 -20.92
N ASP A 43 -6.51 5.64 -20.65
CA ASP A 43 -5.40 5.05 -21.37
C ASP A 43 -5.74 4.91 -22.87
N GLY A 44 -4.76 5.17 -23.74
CA GLY A 44 -4.92 5.12 -25.21
C GLY A 44 -4.99 3.71 -25.81
N TYR A 45 -5.18 2.67 -25.00
CA TYR A 45 -5.21 1.27 -25.42
C TYR A 45 -6.27 0.48 -24.66
N THR A 46 -6.73 -0.61 -25.27
CA THR A 46 -7.66 -1.56 -24.64
C THR A 46 -6.87 -2.67 -23.97
N VAL A 47 -7.19 -2.96 -22.70
CA VAL A 47 -6.65 -4.09 -21.96
C VAL A 47 -7.47 -5.34 -22.28
N ALA A 48 -6.81 -6.33 -22.88
CA ALA A 48 -7.43 -7.60 -23.21
C ALA A 48 -7.71 -8.41 -21.92
N PRO A 49 -8.81 -9.18 -21.83
CA PRO A 49 -9.14 -9.97 -20.64
C PRO A 49 -8.04 -10.95 -20.20
N GLU A 50 -7.29 -11.50 -21.14
CA GLU A 50 -6.15 -12.40 -20.92
C GLU A 50 -4.93 -11.73 -20.30
N ASP A 51 -4.81 -10.40 -20.39
CA ASP A 51 -3.73 -9.65 -19.77
C ASP A 51 -4.03 -9.24 -18.32
N LEU A 52 -5.25 -9.46 -17.85
CA LEU A 52 -5.61 -9.22 -16.45
C LEU A 52 -4.86 -10.19 -15.53
N VAL A 53 -4.16 -9.62 -14.55
CA VAL A 53 -3.51 -10.37 -13.46
C VAL A 53 -4.49 -10.58 -12.31
N GLY A 54 -5.29 -9.56 -12.00
CA GLY A 54 -6.26 -9.62 -10.91
C GLY A 54 -6.95 -8.29 -10.63
N THR A 55 -7.87 -8.32 -9.67
CA THR A 55 -8.63 -7.15 -9.20
C THR A 55 -8.25 -6.81 -7.75
N LEU A 56 -8.46 -5.55 -7.36
CA LEU A 56 -8.23 -5.12 -6.00
C LEU A 56 -9.13 -5.89 -5.03
N PHE A 57 -8.53 -6.64 -4.11
CA PHE A 57 -9.26 -7.38 -3.07
C PHE A 57 -9.18 -6.73 -1.67
N LEU A 58 -8.11 -5.96 -1.38
CA LEU A 58 -7.91 -5.31 -0.09
C LEU A 58 -7.24 -3.94 -0.26
N LYS A 59 -7.79 -2.93 0.40
CA LYS A 59 -7.19 -1.61 0.55
C LYS A 59 -6.95 -1.33 2.02
N ILE A 60 -5.72 -1.04 2.40
CA ILE A 60 -5.36 -0.57 3.75
C ILE A 60 -5.24 0.96 3.68
N PRO A 61 -6.30 1.73 4.04
CA PRO A 61 -6.23 3.17 3.96
C PRO A 61 -5.18 3.71 4.95
N PHE A 62 -4.57 4.85 4.61
CA PHE A 62 -3.60 5.57 5.47
C PHE A 62 -2.28 4.85 5.78
N ILE A 63 -2.03 3.65 5.25
CA ILE A 63 -0.74 2.96 5.46
C ILE A 63 0.45 3.79 4.97
N GLY A 64 0.29 4.50 3.85
CA GLY A 64 1.31 5.42 3.34
C GLY A 64 1.58 6.58 4.30
N THR A 65 0.56 7.07 5.02
CA THR A 65 0.74 8.10 6.06
C THR A 65 1.53 7.57 7.24
N LEU A 66 1.28 6.34 7.69
CA LEU A 66 2.06 5.70 8.76
C LEU A 66 3.53 5.56 8.37
N VAL A 67 3.80 5.07 7.14
CA VAL A 67 5.16 4.95 6.60
C VAL A 67 5.83 6.31 6.49
N HIS A 68 5.09 7.34 6.06
CA HIS A 68 5.61 8.70 5.96
C HIS A 68 5.99 9.25 7.34
N VAL A 69 5.11 9.12 8.35
CA VAL A 69 5.40 9.54 9.73
C VAL A 69 6.62 8.81 10.28
N ALA A 70 6.69 7.48 10.10
CA ALA A 70 7.82 6.66 10.51
C ALA A 70 9.14 7.08 9.85
N SER A 71 9.08 7.62 8.64
CA SER A 71 10.24 8.11 7.88
C SER A 71 10.71 9.51 8.30
N THR A 72 9.93 10.25 9.11
CA THR A 72 10.37 11.53 9.68
C THR A 72 11.33 11.30 10.84
N LYS A 73 12.32 12.19 11.06
CA LYS A 73 13.26 12.08 12.19
C LYS A 73 12.54 11.96 13.54
N LYS A 74 11.51 12.78 13.76
CA LYS A 74 10.72 12.78 15.00
C LYS A 74 9.90 11.50 15.14
N GLY A 75 9.23 11.06 14.07
CA GLY A 75 8.41 9.86 14.08
C GLY A 75 9.25 8.59 14.27
N PHE A 76 10.38 8.48 13.58
CA PHE A 76 11.36 7.41 13.81
C PHE A 76 11.84 7.38 15.27
N LEU A 77 12.24 8.55 15.81
CA LEU A 77 12.71 8.62 17.19
C LEU A 77 11.61 8.24 18.18
N ALA A 78 10.37 8.68 17.97
CA ALA A 78 9.23 8.29 18.79
C ALA A 78 8.99 6.77 18.72
N LEU A 79 9.05 6.16 17.54
CA LEU A 79 8.89 4.71 17.36
C LEU A 79 9.95 3.88 18.06
N VAL A 80 11.14 4.44 18.33
CA VAL A 80 12.22 3.77 19.06
C VAL A 80 12.17 4.07 20.56
N ILE A 81 12.07 5.36 20.93
CA ILE A 81 12.09 5.80 22.33
C ILE A 81 10.84 5.32 23.06
N PHE A 82 9.67 5.40 22.45
CA PHE A 82 8.41 5.02 23.10
C PHE A 82 8.42 3.56 23.60
N PRO A 83 8.73 2.53 22.77
CA PRO A 83 8.83 1.17 23.28
C PRO A 83 10.00 0.98 24.26
N ALA A 84 11.13 1.68 24.07
CA ALA A 84 12.24 1.61 25.02
C ALA A 84 11.83 2.11 26.43
N VAL A 85 11.06 3.19 26.51
CA VAL A 85 10.54 3.72 27.78
C VAL A 85 9.56 2.74 28.43
N ILE A 86 8.68 2.11 27.64
CA ILE A 86 7.77 1.08 28.16
C ILE A 86 8.55 -0.09 28.76
N LEU A 87 9.56 -0.60 28.06
CA LEU A 87 10.41 -1.69 28.57
C LEU A 87 11.11 -1.29 29.86
N ILE A 88 11.67 -0.07 29.94
CA ILE A 88 12.30 0.42 31.17
C ILE A 88 11.30 0.49 32.32
N MET A 89 10.08 0.96 32.08
CA MET A 89 9.03 1.02 33.12
C MET A 89 8.62 -0.36 33.61
N GLN A 90 8.58 -1.36 32.72
CA GLN A 90 8.32 -2.75 33.08
C GLN A 90 9.43 -3.28 33.99
N GLU A 91 10.69 -3.14 33.58
CA GLU A 91 11.84 -3.60 34.36
C GLU A 91 11.91 -2.94 35.74
N VAL A 92 11.67 -1.62 35.82
CA VAL A 92 11.66 -0.89 37.10
C VAL A 92 10.53 -1.40 38.01
N SER A 93 9.36 -1.69 37.45
CA SER A 93 8.23 -2.20 38.23
C SER A 93 8.54 -3.58 38.82
N GLU A 94 9.13 -4.47 38.01
CA GLU A 94 9.57 -5.80 38.45
C GLU A 94 10.62 -5.71 39.56
N ILE A 95 11.60 -4.81 39.44
CA ILE A 95 12.63 -4.60 40.48
C ILE A 95 11.99 -4.14 41.79
N ILE A 96 11.03 -3.20 41.74
CA ILE A 96 10.35 -2.70 42.94
C ILE A 96 9.56 -3.81 43.63
N GLU A 97 8.88 -4.66 42.86
CA GLU A 97 8.12 -5.79 43.40
C GLU A 97 9.05 -6.81 44.09
N GLN A 98 10.16 -7.18 43.46
CA GLN A 98 11.16 -8.08 44.06
C GLN A 98 11.76 -7.53 45.36
N ILE A 99 11.95 -6.21 45.46
CA ILE A 99 12.42 -5.58 46.70
C ILE A 99 11.34 -5.65 47.79
N LYS A 100 10.06 -5.55 47.43
CA LYS A 100 8.94 -5.57 48.38
C LYS A 100 8.60 -6.98 48.89
N GLU A 101 8.87 -8.01 48.09
CA GLU A 101 8.69 -9.42 48.46
C GLU A 101 9.83 -9.99 49.33
N ARG A 102 10.93 -9.24 49.49
CA ARG A 102 12.02 -9.53 50.42
C ARG A 102 11.81 -8.91 51.80
#